data_AF-A0A941CNM9-F1
#
_entry.id   AF-A0A941CNM9-F1
#
_cell.length_a   1.000
_cell.length_b   1.000
_cell.length_c   1.000
_cell.angle_alpha   90.00
_cell.angle_beta   90.00
_cell.angle_gamma   90.00
#
_symmetry.space_group_name_H-M   'P 1'
#
loop_
_entity.id
_entity.type
_entity.pdbx_description
1 polymer ?
#
loop_
_entity_poly.entity_id
_entity_poly.type
_entity_poly.pdbx_seq_one_letter_code
_entity_poly.pdbx_strand_id
1 'polypeptide(L)'
;MDSRSLEKNRRVFLDGPIIEIIDAAEMEKRQEEAQAFEKELKGFGVKLSRLTEAIPPKHTRDLLLSLAMLFLTEAPLVEKFQKEGRFPLKKVAKQVQIPEFDLAPWAGYLTAYVLLLSPNRYPLLARILQQGNATEAGEQPLPLNASYTGVLLRPWGSGSLILTGQGEFVKVKAKAEGGAPVVTGQKAPRRFRWERPFAALLLLTLLLYGGTRALTHQVDRSVVIMASGEVKADFNRFGHLVGILGLNNQGKVFVQRAKFTAKDLDSVVAGILEEAYISESIRERDEVTLLISGTVLPEDFFKQGKTHDRVISYQLRCKINNGGRPLFLE
;
A
#
# COMPACT_ATOMS: atom_id res chain seq x y z
N MET A 1 -38.47 1.30 -12.08
CA MET A 1 -37.81 0.88 -13.33
C MET A 1 -37.57 -0.61 -13.22
N ASP A 2 -37.80 -1.37 -14.28
CA ASP A 2 -37.85 -2.84 -14.27
C ASP A 2 -36.68 -3.38 -15.12
N SER A 3 -36.11 -4.53 -14.81
CA SER A 3 -35.00 -5.10 -15.61
C SER A 3 -35.39 -5.30 -17.08
N ARG A 4 -36.68 -5.53 -17.33
CA ARG A 4 -37.31 -5.58 -18.66
C ARG A 4 -37.24 -4.26 -19.46
N SER A 5 -37.15 -3.10 -18.81
CA SER A 5 -37.00 -1.80 -19.52
C SER A 5 -35.57 -1.56 -20.02
N LEU A 6 -34.58 -2.20 -19.39
CA LEU A 6 -33.18 -2.18 -19.84
C LEU A 6 -32.97 -3.01 -21.09
N GLU A 7 -33.62 -4.17 -21.18
CA GLU A 7 -33.56 -5.03 -22.37
C GLU A 7 -34.27 -4.43 -23.58
N LYS A 8 -35.42 -3.76 -23.35
CA LYS A 8 -36.23 -3.17 -24.43
C LYS A 8 -35.59 -1.94 -25.09
N ASN A 9 -34.71 -1.22 -24.39
CA ASN A 9 -34.05 0.01 -24.85
C ASN A 9 -32.51 -0.10 -24.80
N ARG A 10 -31.96 -1.30 -25.06
CA ARG A 10 -30.53 -1.54 -25.01
C ARG A 10 -29.81 -0.76 -26.12
N ARG A 11 -29.10 0.31 -25.73
CA ARG A 11 -28.21 1.09 -26.59
C ARG A 11 -26.79 0.58 -26.47
N VAL A 12 -26.07 0.58 -27.57
CA VAL A 12 -24.68 0.15 -27.64
C VAL A 12 -23.84 1.18 -28.36
N PHE A 13 -22.55 1.24 -28.03
CA PHE A 13 -21.60 1.98 -28.83
C PHE A 13 -21.28 1.21 -30.12
N LEU A 14 -21.38 1.89 -31.25
CA LEU A 14 -21.03 1.35 -32.56
C LEU A 14 -19.52 1.45 -32.81
N ASP A 15 -19.02 0.53 -33.64
CA ASP A 15 -17.63 0.56 -34.10
C ASP A 15 -17.60 1.28 -35.47
N GLY A 16 -16.98 2.46 -35.49
CA GLY A 16 -16.83 3.25 -36.70
C GLY A 16 -15.83 4.40 -36.55
N PRO A 17 -15.18 4.83 -37.64
CA PRO A 17 -14.34 6.02 -37.62
C PRO A 17 -15.20 7.25 -37.29
N ILE A 18 -14.62 8.24 -36.62
CA ILE A 18 -15.29 9.54 -36.43
C ILE A 18 -15.31 10.23 -37.80
N ILE A 19 -16.44 10.15 -38.50
CA ILE A 19 -16.67 10.84 -39.76
C ILE A 19 -17.39 12.14 -39.41
N GLU A 20 -16.65 13.24 -39.32
CA GLU A 20 -17.25 14.54 -39.07
C GLU A 20 -16.56 15.59 -39.94
N ILE A 21 -17.37 16.36 -40.68
CA ILE A 21 -16.90 17.49 -41.48
C ILE A 21 -16.62 18.62 -40.51
N ILE A 22 -15.38 19.07 -40.46
CA ILE A 22 -14.93 20.08 -39.50
C ILE A 22 -14.96 21.45 -40.17
N ASP A 23 -15.88 22.31 -39.74
CA ASP A 23 -15.85 23.75 -40.03
C ASP A 23 -15.13 24.49 -38.88
N ALA A 24 -14.34 25.51 -39.21
CA ALA A 24 -13.57 26.32 -38.26
C ALA A 24 -14.45 27.04 -37.23
N ALA A 25 -15.73 27.31 -37.52
CA ALA A 25 -16.66 27.86 -36.54
C ALA A 25 -17.20 26.80 -35.55
N GLU A 26 -17.35 25.53 -35.97
CA GLU A 26 -17.74 24.44 -35.07
C GLU A 26 -16.59 24.03 -34.14
N MET A 27 -15.34 24.25 -34.58
CA MET A 27 -14.12 24.01 -33.83
C MET A 27 -14.07 24.74 -32.49
N GLU A 28 -14.26 26.06 -32.54
CA GLU A 28 -14.18 26.92 -31.38
C GLU A 28 -15.30 26.59 -30.40
N LYS A 29 -16.54 26.44 -30.89
CA LYS A 29 -17.71 26.03 -30.09
C LYS A 29 -17.51 24.68 -29.40
N ARG A 30 -16.88 23.72 -30.07
CA ARG A 30 -16.57 22.41 -29.48
C ARG A 30 -15.56 22.50 -28.36
N GLN A 31 -14.56 23.36 -28.50
CA GLN A 31 -13.58 23.61 -27.44
C GLN A 31 -14.22 24.33 -26.25
N GLU A 32 -15.15 25.26 -26.49
CA GLU A 32 -15.97 25.87 -25.44
C GLU A 32 -16.83 24.84 -24.71
N GLU A 33 -17.52 23.96 -25.44
CA GLU A 33 -18.29 22.84 -24.88
C GLU A 33 -17.40 21.91 -24.04
N ALA A 34 -16.20 21.57 -24.51
CA ALA A 34 -15.26 20.73 -23.78
C ALA A 34 -14.81 21.35 -22.45
N GLN A 35 -14.54 22.67 -22.44
CA GLN A 35 -14.18 23.38 -21.23
C GLN A 35 -15.35 23.50 -20.25
N ALA A 36 -16.54 23.81 -20.76
CA ALA A 36 -17.77 23.88 -19.97
C ALA A 36 -18.09 22.50 -19.36
N PHE A 37 -17.97 21.44 -20.14
CA PHE A 37 -18.14 20.06 -19.69
C PHE A 37 -17.12 19.67 -18.61
N GLU A 38 -15.84 19.99 -18.76
CA GLU A 38 -14.84 19.72 -17.73
C GLU A 38 -15.15 20.48 -16.42
N LYS A 39 -15.59 21.74 -16.54
CA LYS A 39 -15.96 22.56 -15.38
C LYS A 39 -17.18 21.99 -14.67
N GLU A 40 -18.20 21.57 -15.42
CA GLU A 40 -19.40 20.95 -14.87
C GLU A 40 -19.07 19.61 -14.20
N LEU A 41 -18.32 18.73 -14.86
CA LEU A 41 -17.86 17.46 -14.26
C LEU A 41 -17.20 17.66 -12.90
N LYS A 42 -16.33 18.68 -12.78
CA LYS A 42 -15.70 19.04 -11.49
C LYS A 42 -16.73 19.46 -10.45
N GLY A 43 -17.78 20.19 -10.84
CA GLY A 43 -18.92 20.53 -9.98
C GLY A 43 -19.64 19.30 -9.44
N PHE A 44 -19.73 18.22 -10.22
CA PHE A 44 -20.24 16.91 -9.79
C PHE A 44 -19.20 16.04 -9.06
N GLY A 45 -18.03 16.60 -8.70
CA GLY A 45 -16.96 15.88 -8.01
C GLY A 45 -16.19 14.87 -8.89
N VAL A 46 -16.40 14.90 -10.20
CA VAL A 46 -15.73 14.00 -11.16
C VAL A 46 -14.58 14.74 -11.83
N LYS A 47 -13.36 14.20 -11.71
CA LYS A 47 -12.19 14.72 -12.43
C LYS A 47 -12.03 13.98 -13.74
N LEU A 48 -11.90 14.72 -14.84
CA LEU A 48 -11.63 14.16 -16.17
C LEU A 48 -10.38 13.26 -16.18
N SER A 49 -9.34 13.62 -15.42
CA SER A 49 -8.15 12.79 -15.25
C SER A 49 -8.40 11.43 -14.60
N ARG A 50 -9.45 11.29 -13.78
CA ARG A 50 -9.83 10.02 -13.13
C ARG A 50 -10.53 9.09 -14.11
N LEU A 51 -11.36 9.63 -15.01
CA LEU A 51 -12.04 8.85 -16.07
C LEU A 51 -11.04 8.15 -17.00
N THR A 52 -9.85 8.71 -17.16
CA THR A 52 -8.79 8.14 -18.00
C THR A 52 -7.92 7.07 -17.32
N GLU A 53 -8.06 6.85 -16.01
CA GLU A 53 -7.22 5.88 -15.28
C GLU A 53 -7.66 4.43 -15.48
N ALA A 54 -8.96 4.22 -15.68
CA ALA A 54 -9.59 2.95 -15.95
C ALA A 54 -10.66 3.15 -17.04
N ILE A 55 -10.46 2.50 -18.19
CA ILE A 55 -11.42 2.52 -19.29
C ILE A 55 -12.32 1.28 -19.13
N PRO A 56 -13.65 1.43 -19.02
CA PRO A 56 -14.55 0.30 -18.92
C PRO A 56 -14.47 -0.55 -20.20
N PRO A 57 -14.55 -1.89 -20.10
CA PRO A 57 -14.63 -2.75 -21.28
C PRO A 57 -15.92 -2.47 -22.04
N LYS A 58 -15.96 -2.81 -23.34
CA LYS A 58 -17.07 -2.47 -24.26
C LYS A 58 -18.45 -2.83 -23.68
N HIS A 59 -18.64 -4.07 -23.24
CA HIS A 59 -19.89 -4.53 -22.60
C HIS A 59 -20.31 -3.63 -21.41
N THR A 60 -19.37 -3.23 -20.57
CA THR A 60 -19.66 -2.31 -19.46
C THR A 60 -20.01 -0.92 -19.97
N ARG A 61 -19.31 -0.39 -20.99
CA ARG A 61 -19.67 0.92 -21.57
C ARG A 61 -21.08 0.94 -22.14
N ASP A 62 -21.48 -0.10 -22.86
CA ASP A 62 -22.83 -0.24 -23.41
C ASP A 62 -23.90 -0.25 -22.32
N LEU A 63 -23.61 -0.95 -21.21
CA LEU A 63 -24.46 -0.96 -20.03
C LEU A 63 -24.56 0.45 -19.42
N LEU A 64 -23.44 1.15 -19.22
CA LEU A 64 -23.43 2.51 -18.67
C LEU A 64 -24.17 3.51 -19.57
N LEU A 65 -24.04 3.37 -20.90
CA LEU A 65 -24.77 4.16 -21.89
C LEU A 65 -26.28 3.94 -21.77
N SER A 66 -26.70 2.68 -21.76
CA SER A 66 -28.12 2.31 -21.59
C SER A 66 -28.68 2.84 -20.27
N LEU A 67 -27.91 2.72 -19.17
CA LEU A 67 -28.28 3.27 -17.87
C LEU A 67 -28.39 4.79 -17.89
N ALA A 68 -27.48 5.50 -18.55
CA ALA A 68 -27.52 6.95 -18.66
C ALA A 68 -28.74 7.43 -19.46
N MET A 69 -29.04 6.77 -20.58
CA MET A 69 -30.22 7.06 -21.40
C MET A 69 -31.52 6.79 -20.63
N LEU A 70 -31.59 5.65 -19.94
CA LEU A 70 -32.72 5.30 -19.11
C LEU A 70 -32.90 6.30 -17.96
N PHE A 71 -31.81 6.71 -17.31
CA PHE A 71 -31.82 7.72 -16.25
C PHE A 71 -32.40 9.06 -16.74
N LEU A 72 -32.05 9.48 -17.96
CA LEU A 72 -32.53 10.74 -18.55
C LEU A 72 -34.05 10.74 -18.83
N THR A 73 -34.69 9.57 -18.94
CA THR A 73 -36.15 9.48 -19.09
C THR A 73 -36.93 9.73 -17.79
N GLU A 74 -36.25 9.67 -16.64
CA GLU A 74 -36.86 9.84 -15.31
C GLU A 74 -36.64 11.27 -14.78
N ALA A 75 -37.48 12.20 -15.23
CA ALA A 75 -37.45 13.61 -14.81
C ALA A 75 -37.18 13.85 -13.29
N PRO A 76 -37.88 13.18 -12.34
CA PRO A 76 -37.64 13.42 -10.92
C PRO A 76 -36.26 12.99 -10.43
N LEU A 77 -35.64 11.98 -11.06
CA LEU A 77 -34.28 11.56 -10.73
C LEU A 77 -33.25 12.54 -11.31
N VAL A 78 -33.49 13.06 -12.51
CA VAL A 78 -32.63 14.06 -13.16
C VAL A 78 -32.60 15.36 -12.36
N GLU A 79 -33.76 15.88 -11.96
CA GLU A 79 -33.84 17.09 -11.13
C GLU A 79 -33.07 16.93 -9.82
N LYS A 80 -33.22 15.77 -9.19
CA LYS A 80 -32.53 15.45 -7.95
C LYS A 80 -31.01 15.39 -8.15
N PHE A 81 -30.56 14.76 -9.24
CA PHE A 81 -29.15 14.70 -9.62
C PHE A 81 -28.56 16.10 -9.83
N GLN A 82 -29.28 16.97 -10.53
CA GLN A 82 -28.84 18.36 -10.76
C GLN A 82 -28.72 19.15 -9.45
N LYS A 83 -29.64 18.96 -8.51
CA LYS A 83 -29.62 19.64 -7.19
C LYS A 83 -28.55 19.12 -6.26
N GLU A 84 -28.37 17.79 -6.17
CA GLU A 84 -27.45 17.16 -5.22
C GLU A 84 -26.00 17.10 -5.72
N GLY A 85 -25.76 17.30 -7.02
CA GLY A 85 -24.43 17.25 -7.62
C GLY A 85 -23.77 15.88 -7.56
N ARG A 86 -24.55 14.82 -7.29
CA ARG A 86 -24.07 13.43 -7.14
C ARG A 86 -25.02 12.46 -7.82
N PHE A 87 -24.45 11.49 -8.54
CA PHE A 87 -25.23 10.44 -9.17
C PHE A 87 -25.89 9.55 -8.10
N PRO A 88 -27.22 9.33 -8.13
CA PRO A 88 -27.94 8.59 -7.10
C PRO A 88 -27.79 7.06 -7.28
N LEU A 89 -26.54 6.58 -7.19
CA LEU A 89 -26.13 5.21 -7.52
C LEU A 89 -26.98 4.14 -6.82
N LYS A 90 -27.23 4.29 -5.51
CA LYS A 90 -28.05 3.37 -4.72
C LYS A 90 -29.46 3.17 -5.27
N LYS A 91 -30.09 4.26 -5.70
CA LYS A 91 -31.45 4.23 -6.23
C LYS A 91 -31.47 3.56 -7.59
N VAL A 92 -30.54 3.95 -8.46
CA VAL A 92 -30.41 3.37 -9.80
C VAL A 92 -30.12 1.88 -9.70
N ALA A 93 -29.10 1.47 -8.94
CA ALA A 93 -28.73 0.07 -8.69
C ALA A 93 -29.92 -0.80 -8.26
N LYS A 94 -30.69 -0.32 -7.26
CA LYS A 94 -31.89 -1.01 -6.78
C LYS A 94 -32.98 -1.12 -7.84
N GLN A 95 -33.16 -0.08 -8.66
CA GLN A 95 -34.17 -0.06 -9.72
C GLN A 95 -33.79 -0.98 -10.88
N VAL A 96 -32.53 -1.04 -11.26
CA VAL A 96 -32.07 -1.88 -12.38
C VAL A 96 -31.66 -3.29 -11.98
N GLN A 97 -31.76 -3.61 -10.68
CA GLN A 97 -31.38 -4.91 -10.09
C GLN A 97 -29.91 -5.28 -10.35
N ILE A 98 -29.03 -4.28 -10.44
CA ILE A 98 -27.57 -4.48 -10.54
C ILE A 98 -26.95 -4.14 -9.19
N PRO A 99 -26.05 -4.96 -8.64
CA PRO A 99 -25.35 -4.67 -7.40
C PRO A 99 -24.65 -3.30 -7.44
N GLU A 100 -24.81 -2.50 -6.37
CA GLU A 100 -24.13 -1.19 -6.27
C GLU A 100 -22.62 -1.33 -6.40
N PHE A 101 -22.06 -2.43 -5.88
CA PHE A 101 -20.64 -2.75 -5.96
C PHE A 101 -20.12 -2.83 -7.41
N ASP A 102 -20.94 -3.30 -8.35
CA ASP A 102 -20.55 -3.42 -9.76
C ASP A 102 -20.55 -2.08 -10.48
N LEU A 103 -21.45 -1.17 -10.08
CA LEU A 103 -21.58 0.17 -10.68
C LEU A 103 -20.68 1.21 -10.01
N ALA A 104 -20.30 1.02 -8.74
CA ALA A 104 -19.53 1.98 -7.95
C ALA A 104 -18.19 2.39 -8.59
N PRO A 105 -17.37 1.48 -9.17
CA PRO A 105 -16.16 1.86 -9.88
C PRO A 105 -16.40 2.81 -11.07
N TRP A 106 -17.60 2.73 -11.66
CA TRP A 106 -17.97 3.41 -12.90
C TRP A 106 -18.89 4.63 -12.69
N ALA A 107 -19.18 5.01 -11.44
CA ALA A 107 -20.05 6.15 -11.13
C ALA A 107 -19.59 7.44 -11.82
N GLY A 108 -18.28 7.66 -11.98
CA GLY A 108 -17.75 8.80 -12.72
C GLY A 108 -18.10 8.78 -14.21
N TYR A 109 -18.08 7.60 -14.84
CA TYR A 109 -18.50 7.42 -16.24
C TYR A 109 -20.00 7.63 -16.41
N LEU A 110 -20.82 7.11 -15.48
CA LEU A 110 -22.28 7.34 -15.50
C LEU A 110 -22.61 8.83 -15.43
N THR A 111 -21.99 9.57 -14.49
CA THR A 111 -22.15 11.02 -14.40
C THR A 111 -21.76 11.70 -15.72
N ALA A 112 -20.63 11.31 -16.31
CA ALA A 112 -20.17 11.89 -17.57
C ALA A 112 -21.13 11.62 -18.73
N TYR A 113 -21.64 10.39 -18.86
CA TYR A 113 -22.61 10.04 -19.90
C TYR A 113 -23.93 10.75 -19.72
N VAL A 114 -24.46 10.85 -18.49
CA VAL A 114 -25.69 11.60 -18.23
C VAL A 114 -25.52 13.07 -18.63
N LEU A 115 -24.38 13.69 -18.33
CA LEU A 115 -24.13 15.08 -18.73
C LEU A 115 -23.98 15.24 -20.24
N LEU A 116 -23.24 14.36 -20.92
CA LEU A 116 -23.05 14.40 -22.37
C LEU A 116 -24.36 14.16 -23.13
N LEU A 117 -25.20 13.24 -22.65
CA LEU A 117 -26.46 12.86 -23.30
C LEU A 117 -27.64 13.73 -22.89
N SER A 118 -27.45 14.65 -21.94
CA SER A 118 -28.49 15.60 -21.52
C SER A 118 -28.91 16.48 -22.71
N PRO A 119 -30.22 16.62 -22.99
CA PRO A 119 -30.70 17.38 -24.14
C PRO A 119 -30.14 18.81 -24.19
N ASN A 120 -29.66 19.22 -25.36
CA ASN A 120 -29.15 20.58 -25.66
C ASN A 120 -28.00 21.08 -24.78
N ARG A 121 -27.30 20.20 -24.07
CA ARG A 121 -26.24 20.62 -23.15
C ARG A 121 -24.86 20.70 -23.81
N TYR A 122 -24.47 19.63 -24.50
CA TYR A 122 -23.21 19.53 -25.23
C TYR A 122 -23.43 18.85 -26.59
N PRO A 123 -24.22 19.46 -27.49
CA PRO A 123 -24.64 18.83 -28.74
C PRO A 123 -23.46 18.40 -29.62
N LEU A 124 -22.38 19.19 -29.68
CA LEU A 124 -21.20 18.85 -30.48
C LEU A 124 -20.43 17.69 -29.87
N LEU A 125 -20.31 17.62 -28.54
CA LEU A 125 -19.67 16.49 -27.87
C LEU A 125 -20.51 15.21 -27.92
N ALA A 126 -21.83 15.35 -27.80
CA ALA A 126 -22.77 14.23 -27.86
C ALA A 126 -22.81 13.58 -29.25
N ARG A 127 -22.69 14.38 -30.32
CA ARG A 127 -22.68 13.92 -31.72
C ARG A 127 -21.54 12.95 -32.03
N ILE A 128 -20.43 13.04 -31.30
CA ILE A 128 -19.26 12.16 -31.45
C ILE A 128 -19.58 10.74 -30.99
N LEU A 129 -20.46 10.60 -29.99
CA LEU A 129 -20.82 9.31 -29.41
C LEU A 129 -21.63 8.52 -30.44
N GLN A 130 -21.01 7.49 -31.03
CA GLN A 130 -21.62 6.63 -32.02
C GLN A 130 -22.53 5.63 -31.30
N GLN A 131 -23.82 5.94 -31.23
CA GLN A 131 -24.81 5.15 -30.53
C GLN A 131 -25.72 4.47 -31.54
N GLY A 132 -26.00 3.20 -31.32
CA GLY A 132 -26.93 2.42 -32.15
C GLY A 132 -27.79 1.49 -31.30
N ASN A 133 -28.64 0.74 -31.99
CA ASN A 133 -29.37 -0.36 -31.37
C ASN A 133 -28.46 -1.60 -31.29
N ALA A 134 -28.69 -2.48 -30.31
CA ALA A 134 -27.90 -3.70 -30.14
C ALA A 134 -27.85 -4.60 -31.39
N THR A 135 -28.86 -4.51 -32.27
CA THR A 135 -28.94 -5.22 -33.56
C THR A 135 -28.01 -4.67 -34.65
N GLU A 136 -27.48 -3.46 -34.49
CA GLU A 136 -26.62 -2.77 -35.47
C GLU A 136 -25.12 -2.92 -35.15
N ALA A 137 -24.78 -3.58 -34.04
CA ALA A 137 -23.39 -3.84 -33.65
C ALA A 137 -22.78 -4.95 -34.52
N GLY A 138 -22.18 -4.58 -35.64
CA GLY A 138 -21.29 -5.46 -36.39
C GLY A 138 -19.95 -5.64 -35.66
N GLU A 139 -19.42 -6.87 -35.64
CA GLU A 139 -18.06 -7.13 -35.18
C GLU A 139 -17.06 -6.56 -36.20
N GLN A 140 -16.48 -5.40 -35.92
CA GLN A 140 -15.31 -4.93 -36.66
C GLN A 140 -14.04 -5.47 -35.99
N PRO A 141 -13.07 -6.01 -36.76
CA PRO A 141 -11.80 -6.45 -36.21
C PRO A 141 -11.06 -5.27 -35.58
N LEU A 142 -10.67 -5.43 -34.31
CA LEU A 142 -9.84 -4.46 -33.59
C LEU A 142 -8.52 -4.25 -34.36
N PRO A 143 -8.16 -3.01 -34.75
CA PRO A 143 -6.92 -2.79 -35.48
C PRO A 143 -5.70 -3.17 -34.64
N LEU A 144 -4.75 -3.85 -35.29
CA LEU A 144 -3.54 -4.47 -34.73
C LEU A 144 -2.60 -3.49 -33.99
N ASN A 145 -2.79 -2.18 -34.20
CA ASN A 145 -2.12 -1.09 -33.50
C ASN A 145 -3.19 -0.19 -32.86
N ALA A 146 -3.45 -0.34 -31.56
CA ALA A 146 -4.51 0.37 -30.84
C ALA A 146 -4.21 1.87 -30.65
N SER A 147 -4.20 2.62 -31.75
CA SER A 147 -4.31 4.07 -31.73
C SER A 147 -5.74 4.46 -31.40
N TYR A 148 -5.90 5.38 -30.47
CA TYR A 148 -7.20 5.95 -30.14
C TYR A 148 -7.37 7.24 -30.93
N THR A 149 -8.54 7.37 -31.57
CA THR A 149 -8.97 8.57 -32.26
C THR A 149 -10.19 9.14 -31.55
N GLY A 150 -10.16 10.43 -31.28
CA GLY A 150 -11.21 11.10 -30.51
C GLY A 150 -11.09 12.60 -30.57
N VAL A 151 -12.11 13.27 -30.05
CA VAL A 151 -12.12 14.73 -29.94
C VAL A 151 -11.35 15.19 -28.72
N LEU A 152 -10.54 16.23 -28.89
CA LEU A 152 -9.79 16.88 -27.82
C LEU A 152 -10.74 17.46 -26.77
N LEU A 153 -10.61 16.98 -25.54
CA LEU A 153 -11.24 17.61 -24.38
C LEU A 153 -10.28 18.59 -23.71
N ARG A 154 -9.01 18.19 -23.55
CA ARG A 154 -8.00 19.02 -22.88
C ARG A 154 -6.58 18.62 -23.24
N PRO A 155 -5.66 19.56 -23.47
CA PRO A 155 -4.23 19.26 -23.53
C PRO A 155 -3.66 18.91 -22.12
N TRP A 156 -2.56 18.15 -22.10
CA TRP A 156 -1.85 17.81 -20.86
C TRP A 156 -0.36 17.57 -21.13
N GLY A 157 0.48 18.56 -20.81
CA GLY A 157 1.92 18.47 -21.05
C GLY A 157 2.24 18.18 -22.53
N SER A 158 2.78 16.99 -22.80
CA SER A 158 3.16 16.53 -24.15
C SER A 158 2.09 15.68 -24.86
N GLY A 159 0.88 15.55 -24.31
CA GLY A 159 -0.18 14.78 -24.93
C GLY A 159 -1.53 15.51 -24.94
N SER A 160 -2.58 14.74 -25.21
CA SER A 160 -3.98 15.19 -25.18
C SER A 160 -4.88 14.22 -24.44
N LEU A 161 -5.97 14.72 -23.87
CA LEU A 161 -7.06 13.93 -23.33
C LEU A 161 -8.24 14.02 -24.30
N ILE A 162 -8.73 12.87 -24.76
CA ILE A 162 -9.72 12.76 -25.82
C ILE A 162 -10.98 12.01 -25.38
N LEU A 163 -12.10 12.31 -26.04
CA LEU A 163 -13.34 11.53 -26.03
C LEU A 163 -13.45 10.75 -27.34
N THR A 164 -13.53 9.42 -27.27
CA THR A 164 -13.68 8.58 -28.47
C THR A 164 -15.15 8.41 -28.84
N GLY A 165 -15.42 7.99 -30.09
CA GLY A 165 -16.79 7.69 -30.52
C GLY A 165 -17.44 6.52 -29.76
N GLN A 166 -16.63 5.64 -29.16
CA GLN A 166 -17.07 4.56 -28.28
C GLN A 166 -17.29 5.00 -26.82
N GLY A 167 -17.30 6.31 -26.55
CA GLY A 167 -17.53 6.88 -25.22
C GLY A 167 -16.38 6.67 -24.24
N GLU A 168 -15.14 6.47 -24.72
CA GLU A 168 -13.98 6.31 -23.85
C GLU A 168 -13.30 7.65 -23.57
N PHE A 169 -12.87 7.85 -22.32
CA PHE A 169 -11.99 8.96 -21.97
C PHE A 169 -10.55 8.46 -21.96
N VAL A 170 -9.75 8.93 -22.92
CA VAL A 170 -8.39 8.39 -23.14
C VAL A 170 -7.35 9.48 -23.10
N LYS A 171 -6.22 9.17 -22.47
CA LYS A 171 -5.00 9.96 -22.49
C LYS A 171 -4.13 9.46 -23.63
N VAL A 172 -3.83 10.31 -24.60
CA VAL A 172 -3.00 9.97 -25.77
C VAL A 172 -1.69 10.76 -25.80
N LYS A 173 -0.61 10.12 -26.24
CA LYS A 173 0.70 10.74 -26.49
C LYS A 173 0.74 11.44 -27.86
N ALA A 174 -0.18 12.37 -28.07
CA ALA A 174 -0.21 13.21 -29.24
C ALA A 174 -0.61 14.61 -28.81
N LYS A 175 0.16 15.61 -29.22
CA LYS A 175 -0.21 17.01 -29.03
C LYS A 175 -1.17 17.38 -30.16
N ALA A 176 -2.24 18.10 -29.85
CA ALA A 176 -3.07 18.68 -30.90
C ALA A 176 -2.21 19.70 -31.68
N GLU A 177 -1.87 19.36 -32.93
CA GLU A 177 -1.17 20.28 -33.83
C GLU A 177 -2.18 21.30 -34.37
N GLY A 178 -1.82 22.58 -34.36
CA GLY A 178 -2.62 23.64 -34.99
C GLY A 178 -4.06 23.82 -34.50
N GLY A 179 -4.41 23.30 -33.31
CA GLY A 179 -5.79 23.36 -32.81
C GLY A 179 -6.72 22.32 -33.43
N ALA A 180 -6.20 21.25 -34.05
CA ALA A 180 -7.02 20.17 -34.60
C ALA A 180 -8.00 19.57 -33.55
N PRO A 181 -9.28 19.35 -33.90
CA PRO A 181 -10.30 18.92 -32.95
C PRO A 181 -10.18 17.43 -32.65
N VAL A 182 -9.76 16.68 -33.65
CA VAL A 182 -9.64 15.23 -33.62
C VAL A 182 -8.17 14.92 -33.50
N VAL A 183 -7.83 14.19 -32.44
CA VAL A 183 -6.47 13.78 -32.14
C VAL A 183 -6.43 12.26 -32.20
N THR A 184 -5.47 11.75 -32.98
CA THR A 184 -5.15 10.33 -33.03
C THR A 184 -3.82 10.11 -32.33
N GLY A 185 -3.76 9.14 -31.42
CA GLY A 185 -2.52 8.81 -30.74
C GLY A 185 -2.56 7.53 -29.94
N GLN A 186 -1.39 7.09 -29.49
CA GLN A 186 -1.27 5.92 -28.64
C GLN A 186 -1.63 6.25 -27.19
N LYS A 187 -2.25 5.30 -26.50
CA LYS A 187 -2.60 5.42 -25.08
C LYS A 187 -1.36 5.70 -24.23
N ALA A 188 -1.42 6.74 -23.40
CA ALA A 188 -0.37 7.04 -22.46
C ALA A 188 -0.31 5.98 -21.36
N PRO A 189 0.88 5.51 -20.98
CA PRO A 189 1.03 4.53 -19.91
C PRO A 189 0.56 5.14 -18.59
N ARG A 190 -0.09 4.30 -17.77
CA ARG A 190 -0.49 4.70 -16.42
C ARG A 190 0.77 4.94 -15.60
N ARG A 191 0.99 6.17 -15.12
CA ARG A 191 2.05 6.43 -14.13
C ARG A 191 1.65 5.79 -12.81
N PHE A 192 2.30 4.68 -12.46
CA PHE A 192 2.16 4.07 -11.15
C PHE A 192 2.86 4.98 -10.12
N ARG A 193 2.11 5.42 -9.11
CA ARG A 193 2.57 6.37 -8.08
C ARG A 193 3.29 5.60 -6.97
N TRP A 194 4.57 5.32 -7.18
CA TRP A 194 5.42 4.56 -6.27
C TRP A 194 5.65 5.25 -4.91
N GLU A 195 5.33 6.54 -4.76
CA GLU A 195 5.55 7.25 -3.49
C GLU A 195 4.79 6.63 -2.30
N ARG A 196 3.60 6.06 -2.53
CA ARG A 196 2.77 5.45 -1.47
C ARG A 196 3.32 4.11 -0.96
N PRO A 197 3.63 3.11 -1.82
CA PRO A 197 4.20 1.85 -1.34
C PRO A 197 5.58 2.05 -0.71
N PHE A 198 6.43 2.94 -1.23
CA PHE A 198 7.73 3.23 -0.60
C PHE A 198 7.58 3.88 0.77
N ALA A 199 6.64 4.82 0.95
CA ALA A 199 6.37 5.41 2.25
C ALA A 199 5.88 4.37 3.27
N ALA A 200 5.00 3.46 2.86
CA ALA A 200 4.52 2.37 3.72
C ALA A 200 5.65 1.40 4.11
N LEU A 201 6.53 1.05 3.15
CA LEU A 201 7.68 0.21 3.40
C LEU A 201 8.66 0.87 4.38
N LEU A 202 8.94 2.16 4.21
CA LEU A 202 9.82 2.92 5.10
C LEU A 202 9.25 3.03 6.52
N LEU A 203 7.94 3.21 6.66
CA LEU A 203 7.29 3.19 7.97
C LEU A 203 7.44 1.82 8.65
N LEU A 204 7.23 0.73 7.90
CA LEU A 204 7.35 -0.62 8.41
C LEU A 204 8.78 -0.92 8.87
N THR A 205 9.80 -0.50 8.12
CA THR A 205 11.20 -0.72 8.51
C THR A 205 11.57 0.06 9.77
N LEU A 206 11.09 1.29 9.92
CA LEU A 206 11.29 2.08 11.14
C LEU A 206 10.62 1.43 12.37
N LEU A 207 9.40 0.91 12.21
CA LEU A 207 8.70 0.18 13.27
C LEU A 207 9.43 -1.10 13.67
N LEU A 208 9.90 -1.88 12.70
CA LEU A 208 10.68 -3.09 12.96
C LEU A 208 12.02 -2.78 13.64
N TYR A 209 12.71 -1.71 13.20
CA TYR A 209 13.95 -1.28 13.83
C TYR A 209 13.71 -0.82 15.28
N GLY A 210 12.69 0.00 15.52
CA GLY A 210 12.33 0.43 16.88
C GLY A 210 11.93 -0.73 17.79
N GLY A 211 11.11 -1.66 17.27
CA GLY A 211 10.66 -2.84 18.00
C GLY A 211 11.80 -3.79 18.35
N THR A 212 12.68 -4.09 17.39
CA THR A 212 13.85 -4.95 17.66
C THR A 212 14.79 -4.29 18.67
N ARG A 213 15.07 -2.99 18.54
CA ARG A 213 15.90 -2.25 19.52
C ARG A 213 15.29 -2.26 20.92
N ALA A 214 13.98 -2.05 21.04
CA ALA A 214 13.31 -2.09 22.33
C ALA A 214 13.43 -3.47 22.99
N LEU A 215 13.26 -4.54 22.22
CA LEU A 215 13.35 -5.92 22.71
C LEU A 215 14.79 -6.35 23.07
N THR A 216 15.81 -5.86 22.36
CA THR A 216 17.20 -6.26 22.59
C THR A 216 17.88 -5.50 23.72
N HIS A 217 17.45 -4.27 24.02
CA HIS A 217 18.02 -3.46 25.10
C HIS A 217 17.28 -3.58 26.44
N GLN A 218 16.11 -4.21 26.48
CA GLN A 218 15.40 -4.46 27.72
C GLN A 218 16.13 -5.53 28.55
N VAL A 219 16.51 -5.18 29.78
CA VAL A 219 17.10 -6.13 30.73
C VAL A 219 16.00 -7.05 31.25
N ASP A 220 16.21 -8.35 31.12
CA ASP A 220 15.30 -9.42 31.58
C ASP A 220 15.93 -10.22 32.74
N ARG A 221 17.26 -10.40 32.70
CA ARG A 221 18.01 -11.16 33.70
C ARG A 221 19.29 -10.43 34.07
N SER A 222 19.68 -10.51 35.33
CA SER A 222 20.96 -10.00 35.82
C SER A 222 21.70 -11.11 36.56
N VAL A 223 22.97 -11.32 36.25
CA VAL A 223 23.86 -12.26 36.93
C VAL A 223 24.91 -11.47 37.68
N VAL A 224 25.01 -11.68 38.99
CA VAL A 224 26.07 -11.13 39.83
C VAL A 224 27.02 -12.27 40.20
N ILE A 225 28.28 -12.13 39.81
CA ILE A 225 29.36 -13.06 40.13
C ILE A 225 30.10 -12.49 41.33
N MET A 226 30.03 -13.19 42.45
CA MET A 226 30.68 -12.84 43.70
C MET A 226 31.86 -13.77 43.94
N ALA A 227 33.05 -13.20 43.85
CA ALA A 227 34.34 -13.79 44.23
C ALA A 227 35.22 -12.67 44.79
N SER A 228 36.55 -12.78 44.69
CA SER A 228 37.47 -11.68 45.03
C SER A 228 37.21 -10.39 44.24
N GLY A 229 36.67 -10.50 43.02
CA GLY A 229 36.13 -9.38 42.24
C GLY A 229 34.64 -9.59 41.94
N GLU A 230 33.84 -8.55 42.17
CA GLU A 230 32.39 -8.59 41.97
C GLU A 230 32.02 -8.01 40.61
N VAL A 231 31.26 -8.76 39.82
CA VAL A 231 30.83 -8.36 38.47
C VAL A 231 29.33 -8.58 38.31
N LYS A 232 28.62 -7.55 37.82
CA LYS A 232 27.22 -7.62 37.42
C LYS A 232 27.11 -7.60 35.90
N ALA A 233 26.46 -8.60 35.33
CA ALA A 233 26.14 -8.71 33.91
C ALA A 233 24.63 -8.74 33.68
N ASP A 234 24.13 -7.86 32.82
CA ASP A 234 22.71 -7.73 32.48
C ASP A 234 22.45 -8.31 31.09
N PHE A 235 21.42 -9.15 30.98
CA PHE A 235 21.04 -9.89 29.78
C PHE A 235 19.60 -9.57 29.38
N ASN A 236 19.35 -9.57 28.07
CA ASN A 236 18.00 -9.42 27.54
C ASN A 236 17.25 -10.77 27.55
N ARG A 237 15.97 -10.73 27.16
CA ARG A 237 15.09 -11.91 27.08
C ARG A 237 15.66 -13.06 26.23
N PHE A 238 16.48 -12.73 25.23
CA PHE A 238 17.13 -13.69 24.33
C PHE A 238 18.42 -14.27 24.91
N GLY A 239 18.84 -13.86 26.11
CA GLY A 239 20.06 -14.33 26.76
C GLY A 239 21.34 -13.64 26.28
N HIS A 240 21.22 -12.51 25.56
CA HIS A 240 22.38 -11.73 25.11
C HIS A 240 22.71 -10.60 26.07
N LEU A 241 24.01 -10.33 26.23
CA LEU A 241 24.57 -9.28 27.07
C LEU A 241 24.11 -7.88 26.61
N VAL A 242 23.42 -7.18 27.49
CA VAL A 242 22.98 -5.78 27.35
C VAL A 242 24.00 -4.83 27.98
N GLY A 243 24.56 -5.21 29.13
CA GLY A 243 25.53 -4.41 29.88
C GLY A 243 26.32 -5.24 30.87
N ILE A 244 27.51 -4.78 31.22
CA ILE A 244 28.38 -5.42 32.22
C ILE A 244 29.12 -4.35 33.03
N LEU A 245 29.19 -4.56 34.34
CA LEU A 245 29.74 -3.61 35.31
C LEU A 245 30.54 -4.34 36.38
N GLY A 246 31.78 -3.92 36.61
CA GLY A 246 32.54 -4.32 37.79
C GLY A 246 32.13 -3.50 39.00
N LEU A 247 31.66 -4.17 40.06
CA LEU A 247 31.17 -3.52 41.28
C LEU A 247 32.31 -3.07 42.20
N ASN A 248 33.45 -3.76 42.15
CA ASN A 248 34.66 -3.40 42.89
C ASN A 248 35.88 -3.22 41.95
N ASN A 249 37.02 -2.80 42.50
CA ASN A 249 38.23 -2.51 41.70
C ASN A 249 38.71 -3.73 40.91
N GLN A 250 38.70 -4.92 41.53
CA GLN A 250 39.08 -6.18 40.87
C GLN A 250 38.08 -6.57 39.76
N GLY A 251 36.78 -6.44 40.03
CA GLY A 251 35.73 -6.69 39.05
C GLY A 251 35.82 -5.78 37.83
N LYS A 252 36.22 -4.50 38.00
CA LYS A 252 36.49 -3.60 36.87
C LYS A 252 37.65 -4.09 36.01
N VAL A 253 38.70 -4.63 36.63
CA VAL A 253 39.84 -5.22 35.91
C VAL A 253 39.40 -6.45 35.13
N PHE A 254 38.56 -7.32 35.71
CA PHE A 254 38.03 -8.51 35.02
C PHE A 254 37.23 -8.13 33.78
N VAL A 255 36.32 -7.16 33.90
CA VAL A 255 35.47 -6.71 32.79
C VAL A 255 36.29 -6.07 31.65
N GLN A 256 37.35 -5.33 31.98
CA GLN A 256 38.20 -4.68 30.97
C GLN A 256 39.10 -5.68 30.22
N ARG A 257 39.54 -6.75 30.89
CA ARG A 257 40.45 -7.76 30.31
C ARG A 257 39.69 -8.87 29.58
N ALA A 258 38.50 -9.22 30.06
CA ALA A 258 37.67 -10.24 29.45
C ALA A 258 37.29 -9.89 28.00
N LYS A 259 37.72 -10.74 27.06
CA LYS A 259 37.25 -10.69 25.66
C LYS A 259 36.06 -11.62 25.50
N PHE A 260 34.85 -11.05 25.54
CA PHE A 260 33.64 -11.82 25.29
C PHE A 260 33.48 -12.12 23.79
N THR A 261 33.99 -13.27 23.33
CA THR A 261 33.83 -13.74 21.94
C THR A 261 32.36 -13.98 21.60
N ALA A 262 31.60 -14.48 22.57
CA ALA A 262 30.15 -14.69 22.47
C ALA A 262 29.47 -13.98 23.65
N LYS A 263 28.33 -13.33 23.36
CA LYS A 263 27.58 -12.48 24.30
C LYS A 263 26.46 -13.21 25.03
N ASP A 264 26.42 -14.54 24.95
CA ASP A 264 25.50 -15.38 25.70
C ASP A 264 25.90 -15.49 27.18
N LEU A 265 24.92 -15.81 28.03
CA LEU A 265 25.10 -15.88 29.48
C LEU A 265 26.21 -16.84 29.90
N ASP A 266 26.23 -18.06 29.37
CA ASP A 266 27.22 -19.07 29.71
C ASP A 266 28.64 -18.64 29.31
N SER A 267 28.84 -18.14 28.08
CA SER A 267 30.15 -17.67 27.64
C SER A 267 30.64 -16.45 28.44
N VAL A 268 29.75 -15.56 28.86
CA VAL A 268 30.11 -14.38 29.65
C VAL A 268 30.54 -14.78 31.06
N VAL A 269 29.79 -15.66 31.73
CA VAL A 269 30.15 -16.15 33.06
C VAL A 269 31.48 -16.90 33.00
N ALA A 270 31.65 -17.82 32.04
CA ALA A 270 32.90 -18.56 31.85
C ALA A 270 34.11 -17.62 31.62
N GLY A 271 33.96 -16.59 30.80
CA GLY A 271 35.02 -15.63 30.52
C GLY A 271 35.44 -14.82 31.76
N ILE A 272 34.49 -14.46 32.63
CA ILE A 272 34.81 -13.76 33.89
C ILE A 272 35.55 -14.70 34.86
N LEU A 273 35.14 -15.97 34.95
CA LEU A 273 35.84 -16.97 35.78
C LEU A 273 37.26 -17.23 35.28
N GLU A 274 37.44 -17.36 33.97
CA GLU A 274 38.75 -17.53 33.34
C GLU A 274 39.69 -16.35 33.65
N GLU A 275 39.22 -15.11 33.49
CA GLU A 275 40.03 -13.93 33.82
C GLU A 275 40.35 -13.86 35.32
N ALA A 276 39.38 -14.17 36.19
CA ALA A 276 39.60 -14.14 37.63
C ALA A 276 40.61 -15.21 38.09
N TYR A 277 40.68 -16.34 37.40
CA TYR A 277 41.68 -17.38 37.61
C TYR A 277 43.06 -16.95 37.09
N ILE A 278 43.13 -16.42 35.85
CA ILE A 278 44.38 -15.94 35.24
C ILE A 278 45.01 -14.79 36.04
N SER A 279 44.19 -13.91 36.63
CA SER A 279 44.66 -12.82 37.49
C SER A 279 45.02 -13.27 38.91
N GLU A 280 45.08 -14.59 39.16
CA GLU A 280 45.32 -15.22 40.47
C GLU A 280 44.40 -14.71 41.59
N SER A 281 43.26 -14.13 41.21
CA SER A 281 42.29 -13.57 42.15
C SER A 281 41.38 -14.64 42.72
N ILE A 282 41.27 -15.78 42.03
CA ILE A 282 40.62 -17.01 42.47
C ILE A 282 41.62 -18.14 42.27
N ARG A 283 41.70 -19.05 43.23
CA ARG A 283 42.56 -20.25 43.23
C ARG A 283 41.73 -21.52 43.29
N GLU A 284 42.38 -22.66 43.09
CA GLU A 284 41.73 -23.96 43.23
C GLU A 284 41.03 -24.08 44.60
N ARG A 285 39.79 -24.58 44.59
CA ARG A 285 38.92 -24.78 45.77
C ARG A 285 38.36 -23.51 46.40
N ASP A 286 38.61 -22.34 45.83
CA ASP A 286 37.94 -21.10 46.27
C ASP A 286 36.43 -21.16 46.01
N GLU A 287 35.68 -20.44 46.83
CA GLU A 287 34.23 -20.34 46.73
C GLU A 287 33.82 -19.20 45.80
N VAL A 288 32.95 -19.50 44.84
CA VAL A 288 32.36 -18.51 43.92
C VAL A 288 30.86 -18.58 44.00
N THR A 289 30.21 -17.45 44.24
CA THR A 289 28.74 -17.38 44.31
C THR A 289 28.17 -16.67 43.08
N LEU A 290 27.22 -17.31 42.40
CA LEU A 290 26.46 -16.74 41.29
C LEU A 290 25.06 -16.39 41.78
N LEU A 291 24.68 -15.11 41.72
CA LEU A 291 23.33 -14.65 42.03
C LEU A 291 22.61 -14.26 40.74
N ILE A 292 21.51 -14.93 40.44
CA ILE A 292 20.72 -14.71 39.22
C ILE A 292 19.37 -14.12 39.62
N SER A 293 19.07 -12.95 39.08
CA SER A 293 17.85 -12.18 39.32
C SER A 293 17.09 -11.96 38.02
N GLY A 294 15.76 -11.90 38.09
CA GLY A 294 14.87 -11.77 36.93
C GLY A 294 14.27 -13.10 36.50
N THR A 295 14.18 -13.36 35.20
CA THR A 295 13.65 -14.62 34.68
C THR A 295 14.57 -15.80 35.06
N VAL A 296 13.99 -16.78 35.76
CA VAL A 296 14.69 -17.97 36.30
C VAL A 296 15.25 -18.84 35.18
N LEU A 297 16.48 -19.33 35.34
CA LEU A 297 17.08 -20.28 34.39
C LEU A 297 16.55 -21.71 34.57
N PRO A 298 16.54 -22.53 33.51
CA PRO A 298 16.32 -23.97 33.63
C PRO A 298 17.30 -24.63 34.62
N GLU A 299 16.85 -25.67 35.33
CA GLU A 299 17.66 -26.35 36.37
C GLU A 299 18.91 -27.04 35.81
N ASP A 300 18.91 -27.37 34.53
CA ASP A 300 19.99 -28.02 33.80
C ASP A 300 20.93 -27.04 33.08
N PHE A 301 20.69 -25.72 33.18
CA PHE A 301 21.36 -24.72 32.35
C PHE A 301 22.89 -24.74 32.45
N PHE A 302 23.44 -24.97 33.65
CA PHE A 302 24.89 -25.03 33.87
C PHE A 302 25.43 -26.47 34.03
N LYS A 303 24.64 -27.50 33.73
CA LYS A 303 25.14 -28.90 33.79
C LYS A 303 26.13 -29.21 32.68
N GLN A 304 26.13 -28.41 31.62
CA GLN A 304 27.04 -28.52 30.48
C GLN A 304 27.38 -27.11 30.00
N GLY A 305 28.44 -26.97 29.20
CA GLY A 305 28.84 -25.70 28.62
C GLY A 305 30.10 -25.12 29.25
N LYS A 306 30.44 -23.90 28.84
CA LYS A 306 31.75 -23.32 29.14
C LYS A 306 31.90 -23.00 30.63
N THR A 307 30.84 -22.53 31.29
CA THR A 307 30.91 -22.23 32.73
C THR A 307 31.13 -23.52 33.52
N HIS A 308 30.43 -24.59 33.14
CA HIS A 308 30.61 -25.92 33.74
C HIS A 308 32.06 -26.40 33.61
N ASP A 309 32.60 -26.36 32.39
CA ASP A 309 33.98 -26.77 32.10
C ASP A 309 35.00 -26.01 32.96
N ARG A 310 34.82 -24.68 33.12
CA ARG A 310 35.73 -23.85 33.93
C ARG A 310 35.62 -24.13 35.42
N VAL A 311 34.42 -24.34 35.94
CA VAL A 311 34.22 -24.67 37.35
C VAL A 311 34.90 -26.00 37.69
N ILE A 312 34.75 -27.01 36.84
CA ILE A 312 35.41 -28.31 37.02
C ILE A 312 36.92 -28.19 36.84
N SER A 313 37.40 -27.55 35.77
CA SER A 313 38.83 -27.46 35.48
C SER A 313 39.62 -26.73 36.57
N TYR A 314 39.01 -25.72 37.18
CA TYR A 314 39.62 -24.94 38.25
C TYR A 314 39.25 -25.43 39.65
N GLN A 315 38.53 -26.55 39.77
CA GLN A 315 38.10 -27.15 41.04
C GLN A 315 37.39 -26.15 41.98
N LEU A 316 36.56 -25.26 41.42
CA LEU A 316 35.92 -24.19 42.19
C LEU A 316 34.71 -24.72 42.96
N ARG A 317 34.48 -24.18 44.16
CA ARG A 317 33.26 -24.43 44.94
C ARG A 317 32.21 -23.41 44.52
N CYS A 318 31.43 -23.73 43.49
CA CYS A 318 30.43 -22.80 42.97
C CYS A 318 29.06 -22.98 43.65
N LYS A 319 28.48 -21.88 44.15
CA LYS A 319 27.11 -21.82 44.68
C LYS A 319 26.26 -20.95 43.77
N ILE A 320 25.17 -21.48 43.23
CA ILE A 320 24.29 -20.74 42.33
C ILE A 320 22.93 -20.51 43.00
N ASN A 321 22.53 -19.25 43.12
CA ASN A 321 21.20 -18.84 43.56
C ASN A 321 20.43 -18.30 42.35
N ASN A 322 19.42 -19.05 41.91
CA ASN A 322 18.58 -18.76 40.77
C ASN A 322 17.20 -18.28 41.22
N GLY A 323 17.03 -16.96 41.38
CA GLY A 323 15.76 -16.36 41.80
C GLY A 323 15.28 -16.83 43.18
N GLY A 324 16.20 -17.12 44.11
CA GLY A 324 15.90 -17.63 45.45
C GLY A 324 15.95 -19.15 45.59
N ARG A 325 16.21 -19.90 44.51
CA ARG A 325 16.37 -21.36 44.55
C ARG A 325 17.84 -21.76 44.32
N PRO A 326 18.39 -22.71 45.07
CA PRO A 326 19.72 -23.23 44.76
C PRO A 326 19.69 -23.98 43.42
N LEU A 327 20.70 -23.74 42.58
CA LEU A 327 20.91 -24.47 41.34
C LEU A 327 22.23 -25.23 41.45
N PHE A 328 22.18 -26.52 41.11
CA PHE A 328 23.31 -27.43 41.31
C PHE A 328 24.04 -27.71 39.99
N LEU A 329 25.36 -27.76 40.09
CA LEU A 329 26.26 -28.21 39.05
C LEU A 329 26.53 -29.70 39.31
N GLU A 330 25.59 -30.58 38.94
CA GLU A 330 25.81 -32.04 38.98
C GLU A 330 26.11 -32.58 37.59
#